data_AF-A0A7C5V075-F1
#
_entry.id   AF-A0A7C5V075-F1
#
_cell.length_a   1.000
_cell.length_b   1.000
_cell.length_c   1.000
_cell.angle_alpha   90.00
_cell.angle_beta   90.00
_cell.angle_gamma   90.00
#
_symmetry.space_group_name_H-M   'P 1'
#
loop_
_entity.id
_entity.type
_entity.pdbx_description
1 polymer ?
#
loop_
_entity_poly.entity_id
_entity_poly.type
_entity_poly.pdbx_seq_one_letter_code
_entity_poly.pdbx_strand_id
1 'polypeptide(L)'
;MLNRLVHETTPRFLAALTAEAGGAPGRVRVPLAVTGTWVRGSSKFAITREDLESIVRNFRERQNGEVNVDYDHASEMPEVAAGGPVPSAGRIVGIDPPEAMGRRMILWGWFEPTERARALVRNREYRYISPAIDWGAKNKRTGRPQGAT
;
A
#
# COMPACT_ATOMS: atom_id res chain seq x y z
N MET A 1 -18.15 3.82 -37.92
CA MET A 1 -16.84 3.16 -37.84
C MET A 1 -16.77 2.39 -36.54
N LEU A 2 -16.47 1.09 -36.64
CA LEU A 2 -16.34 0.15 -35.54
C LEU A 2 -15.11 0.48 -34.69
N ASN A 3 -15.25 0.52 -33.36
CA ASN A 3 -14.09 0.36 -32.47
C ASN A 3 -14.37 -0.70 -31.39
N ARG A 4 -13.89 -1.89 -31.76
CA ARG A 4 -13.34 -3.02 -31.01
C ARG A 4 -13.32 -2.92 -29.47
N LEU A 5 -13.99 -3.89 -28.84
CA LEU A 5 -13.72 -4.33 -27.46
C LEU A 5 -12.24 -4.71 -27.33
N VAL A 6 -11.54 -4.11 -26.36
CA VAL A 6 -10.24 -4.60 -25.89
C VAL A 6 -10.47 -5.20 -24.50
N HIS A 7 -10.36 -6.52 -24.42
CA HIS A 7 -10.32 -7.25 -23.17
C HIS A 7 -8.96 -6.99 -22.51
N GLU A 8 -8.90 -6.27 -21.39
CA GLU A 8 -7.71 -6.24 -20.54
C GLU A 8 -7.85 -7.33 -19.47
N THR A 9 -7.24 -8.50 -19.71
CA THR A 9 -7.27 -9.67 -18.81
C THR A 9 -6.17 -9.66 -17.75
N THR A 10 -5.79 -8.49 -17.24
CA THR A 10 -4.89 -8.41 -16.09
C THR A 10 -5.51 -7.50 -15.04
N PRO A 11 -6.07 -8.05 -13.95
CA PRO A 11 -6.49 -7.20 -12.85
C PRO A 11 -5.24 -6.46 -12.35
N ARG A 12 -5.25 -5.12 -12.42
CA ARG A 12 -4.28 -4.25 -11.76
C ARG A 12 -4.95 -3.65 -10.54
N PHE A 13 -4.31 -3.75 -9.38
CA PHE A 13 -4.77 -3.05 -8.18
C PHE A 13 -4.07 -1.70 -8.14
N LEU A 14 -4.79 -0.64 -8.49
CA LEU A 14 -4.35 0.74 -8.28
C LEU A 14 -5.33 1.39 -7.31
N ALA A 15 -4.83 1.76 -6.13
CA ALA A 15 -5.59 2.45 -5.11
C ALA A 15 -5.49 3.96 -5.37
N ALA A 16 -6.52 4.54 -5.99
CA ALA A 16 -6.59 5.99 -6.19
C ALA A 16 -6.77 6.70 -4.85
N LEU A 17 -5.97 7.73 -4.60
CA LEU A 17 -6.15 8.64 -3.47
C LEU A 17 -7.38 9.52 -3.75
N THR A 18 -8.27 9.61 -2.76
CA THR A 18 -9.45 10.46 -2.85
C THR A 18 -9.06 11.94 -2.75
N ALA A 19 -9.93 12.84 -3.21
CA ALA A 19 -9.72 14.28 -3.03
C ALA A 19 -9.56 14.67 -1.54
N GLU A 20 -10.19 13.90 -0.64
CA GLU A 20 -10.08 14.06 0.81
C GLU A 20 -8.65 13.92 1.32
N ALA A 21 -7.84 13.05 0.70
CA ALA A 21 -6.43 12.89 1.04
C ALA A 21 -5.62 14.19 0.82
N GLY A 22 -6.09 15.09 -0.05
CA GLY A 22 -5.53 16.44 -0.23
C GLY A 22 -6.35 17.56 0.41
N GLY A 23 -7.57 17.29 0.89
CA GLY A 23 -8.58 18.31 1.20
C GLY A 23 -8.44 18.97 2.57
N ALA A 24 -8.12 18.20 3.61
CA ALA A 24 -8.07 18.69 5.00
C ALA A 24 -6.93 18.04 5.82
N PRO A 25 -6.45 18.69 6.90
CA PRO A 25 -5.53 18.07 7.85
C PRO A 25 -6.13 16.83 8.52
N GLY A 26 -5.27 15.88 8.86
CA GLY A 26 -5.66 14.62 9.51
C GLY A 26 -5.34 13.39 8.66
N ARG A 27 -5.78 12.24 9.15
CA ARG A 27 -5.62 10.95 8.48
C ARG A 27 -6.78 10.66 7.53
N VAL A 28 -6.48 10.02 6.41
CA VAL A 28 -7.44 9.58 5.40
C VAL A 28 -7.39 8.06 5.27
N ARG A 29 -8.56 7.43 5.06
CA ARG A 29 -8.65 5.99 4.85
C ARG A 29 -8.28 5.67 3.40
N VAL A 30 -7.32 4.78 3.19
CA VAL A 30 -6.82 4.40 1.86
C VAL A 30 -6.81 2.88 1.69
N PRO A 31 -7.10 2.36 0.49
CA PRO A 31 -7.07 0.93 0.28
C PRO A 31 -5.62 0.48 0.08
N LEU A 32 -5.22 -0.56 0.81
CA LEU A 32 -3.85 -1.08 0.81
C LEU A 32 -3.68 -2.34 -0.05
N ALA A 33 -4.60 -3.30 0.08
CA ALA A 33 -4.49 -4.56 -0.64
C ALA A 33 -5.87 -5.17 -0.89
N VAL A 34 -6.00 -5.97 -1.95
CA VAL A 34 -7.21 -6.74 -2.26
C VAL A 34 -6.83 -8.18 -2.58
N THR A 35 -7.61 -9.14 -2.07
CA THR A 35 -7.37 -10.55 -2.33
C THR A 35 -7.56 -10.90 -3.80
N GLY A 36 -6.83 -11.91 -4.26
CA GLY A 36 -6.90 -12.40 -5.62
C GLY A 36 -5.53 -12.77 -6.19
N THR A 37 -5.50 -13.08 -7.48
CA THR A 37 -4.28 -13.36 -8.24
C THR A 37 -3.92 -12.16 -9.09
N TRP A 38 -2.65 -11.78 -9.03
CA TRP A 38 -2.09 -10.57 -9.61
C TRP A 38 -0.85 -10.90 -10.43
N VAL A 39 -0.43 -9.95 -11.28
CA VAL A 39 0.76 -10.08 -12.12
C VAL A 39 1.61 -8.82 -12.01
N ARG A 40 2.91 -8.98 -11.75
CA ARG A 40 3.92 -7.90 -11.80
C ARG A 40 5.05 -8.34 -12.73
N GLY A 41 5.20 -7.66 -13.86
CA GLY A 41 6.10 -8.11 -14.92
C GLY A 41 5.66 -9.49 -15.45
N SER A 42 6.56 -10.48 -15.39
CA SER A 42 6.28 -11.88 -15.74
C SER A 42 5.83 -12.74 -14.54
N SER A 43 5.91 -12.21 -13.31
CA SER A 43 5.64 -12.97 -12.09
C SER A 43 4.17 -12.90 -11.70
N LYS A 44 3.56 -14.06 -11.48
CA LYS A 44 2.22 -14.20 -10.89
C LYS A 44 2.34 -14.40 -9.38
N PHE A 45 1.46 -13.75 -8.61
CA PHE A 45 1.37 -13.92 -7.17
C PHE A 45 -0.09 -13.85 -6.71
N ALA A 46 -0.36 -14.30 -5.48
CA ALA A 46 -1.67 -14.20 -4.87
C ALA A 46 -1.58 -13.39 -3.57
N ILE A 47 -2.63 -12.62 -3.29
CA ILE A 47 -2.89 -12.05 -1.97
C ILE A 47 -4.06 -12.84 -1.41
N THR A 48 -3.83 -13.58 -0.32
CA THR A 48 -4.87 -14.39 0.34
C THR A 48 -5.50 -13.66 1.52
N ARG A 49 -6.53 -14.25 2.11
CA ARG A 49 -7.12 -13.75 3.37
C ARG A 49 -6.08 -13.78 4.50
N GLU A 50 -5.33 -14.88 4.58
CA GLU A 50 -4.31 -15.12 5.59
C GLU A 50 -3.15 -14.12 5.47
N ASP A 51 -2.83 -13.68 4.25
CA ASP A 51 -1.89 -12.58 4.02
C ASP A 51 -2.41 -11.28 4.62
N LEU A 52 -3.67 -10.90 4.34
CA LEU A 52 -4.25 -9.67 4.89
C LEU A 52 -4.32 -9.71 6.43
N GLU A 53 -4.69 -10.85 7.01
CA GLU A 53 -4.73 -11.06 8.46
C GLU A 53 -3.32 -11.00 9.08
N SER A 54 -2.31 -11.53 8.38
CA SER A 54 -0.91 -11.44 8.81
C SER A 54 -0.40 -10.01 8.79
N ILE A 55 -0.71 -9.24 7.74
CA ILE A 55 -0.34 -7.81 7.67
C ILE A 55 -0.94 -7.04 8.85
N VAL A 56 -2.23 -7.25 9.17
CA VAL A 56 -2.88 -6.60 10.32
C VAL A 56 -2.20 -6.97 11.64
N ARG A 57 -1.96 -8.26 11.87
CA ARG A 57 -1.29 -8.75 13.09
C ARG A 57 0.10 -8.13 13.22
N ASN A 58 0.90 -8.24 12.16
CA ASN A 58 2.29 -7.79 12.16
C ASN A 58 2.39 -6.26 12.30
N PHE A 59 1.45 -5.49 11.73
CA PHE A 59 1.37 -4.04 11.95
C PHE A 59 1.13 -3.69 13.42
N ARG A 60 0.21 -4.38 14.10
CA ARG A 60 -0.10 -4.16 15.52
C ARG A 60 1.08 -4.48 16.45
N GLU A 61 1.95 -5.40 16.05
CA GLU A 61 3.15 -5.78 16.81
C GLU A 61 4.35 -4.84 16.56
N ARG A 62 4.26 -3.90 15.62
CA ARG A 62 5.34 -2.94 15.34
C ARG A 62 5.57 -2.02 16.53
N GLN A 63 6.82 -1.93 16.98
CA GLN A 63 7.21 -1.08 18.10
C GLN A 63 6.95 0.41 17.87
N ASN A 64 7.11 0.89 16.64
CA ASN A 64 6.86 2.29 16.28
C ASN A 64 5.39 2.56 15.90
N GLY A 65 4.56 1.53 15.76
CA GLY A 65 3.13 1.67 15.45
C GLY A 65 2.81 2.25 14.06
N GLU A 66 3.80 2.42 13.19
CA GLU A 66 3.63 3.12 11.91
C GLU A 66 4.54 2.57 10.79
N VAL A 67 4.14 2.84 9.55
CA VAL A 67 4.91 2.54 8.34
C VAL A 67 5.14 3.82 7.56
N ASN A 68 6.40 4.09 7.20
CA ASN A 68 6.74 5.22 6.34
C ASN A 68 6.12 5.04 4.95
N VAL A 69 5.53 6.09 4.42
CA VAL A 69 5.16 6.21 3.02
C VAL A 69 6.16 7.17 2.38
N ASP A 70 6.81 6.75 1.31
CA ASP A 70 7.66 7.62 0.47
C ASP A 70 7.14 7.64 -0.97
N TYR A 71 7.79 8.45 -1.80
CA TYR A 71 7.31 8.75 -3.14
C TYR A 71 7.72 7.71 -4.21
N ASP A 72 8.84 7.00 -4.01
CA ASP A 72 9.55 6.27 -5.06
C ASP A 72 9.96 4.84 -4.65
N HIS A 73 9.36 4.30 -3.58
CA HIS A 73 9.75 3.02 -2.95
C HIS A 73 11.16 3.00 -2.36
N ALA A 74 11.79 4.15 -2.15
CA ALA A 74 13.19 4.22 -1.76
C ALA A 74 13.44 3.75 -0.31
N SER A 75 12.41 3.68 0.55
CA SER A 75 12.53 3.04 1.87
C SER A 75 12.67 1.52 1.79
N GLU A 76 12.20 0.91 0.70
CA GLU A 76 12.29 -0.54 0.44
C GLU A 76 13.45 -0.87 -0.50
N MET A 77 13.74 0.01 -1.45
CA MET A 77 14.86 -0.07 -2.39
C MET A 77 15.80 1.13 -2.20
N PRO A 78 16.69 1.13 -1.19
CA PRO A 78 17.57 2.27 -0.87
C PRO A 78 18.44 2.74 -2.03
N GLU A 79 18.75 1.87 -2.99
CA GLU A 79 19.46 2.19 -4.22
C GLU A 79 18.75 3.25 -5.07
N VAL A 80 17.42 3.35 -5.00
CA VAL A 80 16.61 4.37 -5.68
C VAL A 80 16.94 5.76 -5.15
N ALA A 81 17.35 5.88 -3.89
CA ALA A 81 17.73 7.14 -3.29
C ALA A 81 19.12 7.64 -3.72
N ALA A 82 19.94 6.79 -4.36
CA ALA A 82 21.31 7.10 -4.78
C ALA A 82 22.18 7.72 -3.65
N GLY A 83 21.99 7.26 -2.41
CA GLY A 83 22.69 7.78 -1.22
C GLY A 83 22.11 9.10 -0.65
N GLY A 84 21.09 9.67 -1.29
CA GLY A 84 20.34 10.81 -0.79
C GLY A 84 19.31 10.44 0.30
N PRO A 85 18.70 11.44 0.95
CA PRO A 85 17.62 11.20 1.89
C PRO A 85 16.38 10.64 1.16
N VAL A 86 15.57 9.84 1.87
CA VAL A 86 14.26 9.36 1.40
C VAL A 86 13.16 10.21 2.04
N PRO A 87 12.56 11.19 1.32
CA PRO A 87 11.56 12.07 1.90
C PRO A 87 10.27 11.30 2.18
N SER A 88 9.75 11.42 3.40
CA SER A 88 8.46 10.87 3.78
C SER A 88 7.33 11.66 3.12
N ALA A 89 6.42 10.96 2.44
CA ALA A 89 5.11 11.46 2.04
C ALA A 89 4.11 11.43 3.20
N GLY A 90 4.39 10.67 4.26
CA GLY A 90 3.58 10.54 5.46
C GLY A 90 3.72 9.16 6.10
N ARG A 91 2.72 8.77 6.88
CA ARG A 91 2.73 7.50 7.63
C ARG A 91 1.42 6.75 7.47
N ILE A 92 1.47 5.42 7.32
CA ILE A 92 0.33 4.58 7.68
C ILE A 92 0.36 4.40 9.19
N VAL A 93 -0.65 4.93 9.88
CA VAL A 93 -0.76 4.98 11.34
C VAL A 93 -1.79 3.99 11.91
N GLY A 94 -2.45 3.24 11.03
CA GLY A 94 -3.43 2.24 11.41
C GLY A 94 -3.83 1.37 10.23
N ILE A 95 -4.22 0.13 10.51
CA ILE A 95 -4.77 -0.81 9.53
C ILE A 95 -6.02 -1.44 10.14
N ASP A 96 -7.12 -1.37 9.42
CA ASP A 96 -8.40 -1.96 9.83
C ASP A 96 -8.40 -3.48 9.55
N PRO A 97 -9.24 -4.27 10.24
CA PRO A 97 -9.46 -5.67 9.85
C PRO A 97 -9.90 -5.79 8.38
N PRO A 98 -9.58 -6.89 7.68
CA PRO A 98 -9.99 -7.07 6.29
C PRO A 98 -11.51 -7.06 6.14
N GLU A 99 -12.01 -6.28 5.19
CA GLU A 99 -13.44 -6.13 4.90
C GLU A 99 -13.83 -6.91 3.65
N ALA A 100 -15.10 -7.37 3.58
CA ALA A 100 -15.62 -8.02 2.39
C ALA A 100 -15.82 -7.01 1.25
N MET A 101 -15.40 -7.38 0.04
CA MET A 101 -15.59 -6.61 -1.19
C MET A 101 -16.08 -7.56 -2.29
N GLY A 102 -17.39 -7.83 -2.30
CA GLY A 102 -17.99 -8.83 -3.17
C GLY A 102 -17.42 -10.23 -2.88
N ARG A 103 -16.80 -10.86 -3.88
CA ARG A 103 -16.15 -12.17 -3.75
C ARG A 103 -14.70 -12.10 -3.23
N ARG A 104 -14.19 -10.89 -2.98
CA ARG A 104 -12.82 -10.62 -2.52
C ARG A 104 -12.86 -9.99 -1.14
N MET A 105 -11.69 -9.74 -0.58
CA MET A 105 -11.51 -8.91 0.60
C MET A 105 -10.60 -7.73 0.29
N ILE A 106 -10.79 -6.66 1.03
CA ILE A 106 -10.00 -5.44 0.95
C ILE A 106 -9.40 -5.13 2.33
N LEU A 107 -8.15 -4.70 2.32
CA LEU A 107 -7.45 -4.19 3.48
C LEU A 107 -7.40 -2.66 3.40
N TRP A 108 -7.88 -1.98 4.43
CA TRP A 108 -7.84 -0.53 4.54
C TRP A 108 -6.80 -0.09 5.55
N GLY A 109 -6.15 1.03 5.27
CA GLY A 109 -5.22 1.70 6.17
C GLY A 109 -5.58 3.15 6.40
N TRP A 110 -5.03 3.73 7.45
CA TRP A 110 -5.14 5.14 7.78
C TRP A 110 -3.83 5.84 7.45
N PHE A 111 -3.84 6.62 6.37
CA PHE A 111 -2.70 7.40 5.90
C PHE A 111 -2.75 8.81 6.47
N GLU A 112 -1.68 9.23 7.13
CA GLU A 112 -1.46 10.60 7.59
C GLU A 112 -0.42 11.28 6.68
N PRO A 113 -0.86 12.03 5.65
CA PRO A 113 0.06 12.68 4.73
C PRO A 113 0.77 13.86 5.38
N THR A 114 1.98 14.17 4.89
CA THR A 114 2.61 15.48 5.11
C THR A 114 1.85 16.58 4.37
N GLU A 115 2.09 17.84 4.72
CA GLU A 115 1.50 18.96 3.98
C GLU A 115 1.94 18.99 2.51
N ARG A 116 3.21 18.66 2.25
CA ARG A 116 3.74 18.51 0.89
C ARG A 116 2.98 17.42 0.12
N ALA A 117 2.78 16.24 0.70
CA ALA A 117 2.04 15.16 0.04
C ALA A 117 0.59 15.58 -0.24
N ARG A 118 -0.07 16.28 0.70
CA ARG A 118 -1.42 16.84 0.47
C ARG A 118 -1.45 17.76 -0.74
N ALA A 119 -0.48 18.66 -0.87
CA ALA A 119 -0.40 19.58 -2.01
C ALA A 119 -0.25 18.82 -3.34
N LEU A 120 0.66 17.84 -3.39
CA LEU A 120 0.89 17.01 -4.57
C LEU A 120 -0.36 16.20 -4.96
N VAL A 121 -1.08 15.65 -3.99
CA VAL A 121 -2.34 14.93 -4.23
C VAL A 121 -3.42 15.87 -4.75
N ARG A 122 -3.58 17.04 -4.13
CA ARG A 122 -4.54 18.08 -4.54
C ARG A 122 -4.30 18.53 -5.98
N ASN A 123 -3.03 18.68 -6.35
CA ASN A 123 -2.60 19.04 -7.70
C ASN A 123 -2.62 17.88 -8.70
N ARG A 124 -2.96 16.66 -8.24
CA ARG A 124 -2.97 15.41 -9.03
C ARG A 124 -1.60 15.02 -9.59
N GLU A 125 -0.53 15.48 -8.96
CA GLU A 125 0.86 15.09 -9.24
C GLU A 125 1.12 13.68 -8.70
N TYR A 126 0.55 13.35 -7.53
CA TYR A 126 0.48 12.00 -7.00
C TYR A 126 -0.98 11.55 -6.88
N ARG A 127 -1.30 10.38 -7.45
CA ARG A 127 -2.70 9.91 -7.58
C ARG A 127 -2.96 8.57 -6.93
N TYR A 128 -1.91 7.78 -6.67
CA TYR A 128 -2.04 6.40 -6.23
C TYR A 128 -1.20 6.15 -5.00
N ILE A 129 -1.64 5.20 -4.17
CA ILE A 129 -0.81 4.56 -3.16
C ILE A 129 -0.51 3.13 -3.61
N SER A 130 0.73 2.68 -3.39
CA SER A 130 1.22 1.38 -3.83
C SER A 130 1.94 0.69 -2.68
N PRO A 131 1.27 -0.19 -1.91
CA PRO A 131 1.94 -0.94 -0.86
C PRO A 131 2.88 -2.00 -1.43
N ALA A 132 4.09 -2.07 -0.86
CA ALA A 132 4.98 -3.21 -1.01
C ALA A 132 4.65 -4.22 0.10
N ILE A 133 4.47 -5.49 -0.28
CA ILE A 133 4.22 -6.60 0.65
C ILE A 133 5.42 -7.53 0.62
N ASP A 134 5.94 -7.86 1.81
CA ASP A 134 7.00 -8.86 1.97
C ASP A 134 6.44 -10.13 2.62
N TRP A 135 6.28 -11.19 1.81
CA TRP A 135 5.85 -12.52 2.27
C TRP A 135 6.95 -13.28 3.03
N GLY A 136 8.22 -12.91 2.83
CA GLY A 136 9.39 -13.49 3.47
C GLY A 136 9.81 -12.78 4.75
N ALA A 137 9.03 -11.80 5.21
CA ALA A 137 9.39 -10.96 6.33
C ALA A 137 9.68 -11.77 7.59
N LYS A 138 10.72 -11.32 8.32
CA LYS A 138 11.09 -11.86 9.64
C LYS A 138 10.78 -10.83 10.70
N ASN A 139 10.28 -11.31 11.84
CA ASN A 139 10.07 -10.46 13.00
C ASN A 139 11.41 -9.94 13.51
N LYS A 140 11.58 -8.61 13.55
CA LYS A 140 12.86 -7.98 13.91
C LYS A 140 13.32 -8.29 15.33
N ARG A 141 12.42 -8.67 16.24
CA ARG A 141 12.74 -9.02 17.63
C ARG A 141 13.11 -10.49 17.78
N THR A 142 12.39 -11.39 17.12
CA THR A 142 12.56 -12.84 17.31
C THR A 142 13.38 -13.51 16.22
N GLY A 143 13.61 -12.84 15.09
CA GLY A 143 14.27 -13.39 13.90
C GLY A 143 13.46 -14.46 13.16
N ARG A 144 12.29 -14.84 13.64
CA ARG A 144 11.44 -15.88 13.05
C ARG A 144 10.62 -15.33 11.88
N PRO A 145 10.24 -16.17 10.89
CA PRO A 145 9.27 -15.79 9.87
C PRO A 145 7.97 -15.28 10.50
N GLN A 146 7.40 -14.19 9.98
CA GLN A 146 6.14 -13.61 10.46
C GLN A 146 5.03 -13.60 9.40
N GLY A 147 5.32 -14.08 8.19
CA GLY A 147 4.42 -14.04 7.04
C GLY A 147 4.33 -12.64 6.42
N ALA A 148 3.31 -12.44 5.58
CA ALA A 148 3.08 -11.18 4.87
C ALA A 148 3.07 -9.97 5.82
N THR A 149 3.81 -8.93 5.45
CA THR A 149 3.95 -7.66 6.21
C THR A 149 3.92 -6.48 5.26
#